data_AF-A0A438IYM3-F1
#
_entry.id   AF-A0A438IYM3-F1
#
_cell.length_a   1.000
_cell.length_b   1.000
_cell.length_c   1.000
_cell.angle_alpha   90.00
_cell.angle_beta   90.00
_cell.angle_gamma   90.00
#
_symmetry.space_group_name_H-M   'P 1'
#
loop_
_entity.id
_entity.type
_entity.pdbx_description
1 polymer ?
#
loop_
_entity_poly.entity_id
_entity_poly.type
_entity_poly.pdbx_seq_one_letter_code
_entity_poly.pdbx_strand_id
1 'polypeptide(L)'
;MRTSGFDTCRRFFVDTLQISPLQRPIKWERVATFSSPTAKNFTFAVEGGRTMELAIAQFWSSGIGSHGATNVDFEIVFHGININKEEVVLDGSEAPIRIDAKALLSSEKLAPAAVLNKVRIPYRPIEAKLRALPTDRDKLPSGKQILALTLTYKFKLEDGAEIKPQIPLLNNRIYDTKFESQFYMISDANKALDPKASFLANFIWESKALSKFKAFA
;
A
#
# COMPACT_ATOMS: atom_id res chain seq x y z
N MET A 1 7.68 21.56 -11.85
CA MET A 1 6.54 22.11 -12.63
C MET A 1 6.33 23.57 -12.27
N ARG A 2 6.30 24.46 -13.25
CA ARG A 2 6.08 25.90 -13.13
C ARG A 2 4.85 26.28 -13.93
N THR A 3 3.97 27.08 -13.34
CA THR A 3 2.73 27.52 -13.98
C THR A 3 2.69 29.04 -14.08
N SER A 4 2.16 29.57 -15.17
CA SER A 4 2.02 31.00 -15.42
C SER A 4 0.86 31.31 -16.36
N GLY A 5 0.57 32.60 -16.57
CA GLY A 5 -0.42 33.07 -17.58
C GLY A 5 -1.86 33.24 -17.07
N PHE A 6 -2.09 33.08 -15.77
CA PHE A 6 -3.40 33.26 -15.15
C PHE A 6 -3.38 34.22 -13.96
N ASP A 7 -4.55 34.74 -13.58
CA ASP A 7 -4.78 35.75 -12.54
C ASP A 7 -5.33 35.17 -11.22
N THR A 8 -5.95 33.99 -11.30
CA THR A 8 -6.59 33.29 -10.17
C THR A 8 -5.94 31.94 -9.96
N CYS A 9 -5.83 31.50 -8.70
CA CYS A 9 -5.23 30.21 -8.39
C CYS A 9 -5.92 29.05 -9.15
N ARG A 10 -5.13 28.21 -9.81
CA ARG A 10 -5.62 27.04 -10.56
C ARG A 10 -5.17 25.75 -9.90
N ARG A 11 -6.06 24.76 -9.85
CA ARG A 11 -5.76 23.42 -9.34
C ARG A 11 -5.39 22.51 -10.50
N PHE A 12 -4.36 21.70 -10.29
CA PHE A 12 -3.87 20.72 -11.24
C PHE A 12 -3.87 19.34 -10.61
N PHE A 13 -4.14 18.34 -11.45
CA PHE A 13 -3.95 16.93 -11.17
C PHE A 13 -2.66 16.49 -11.88
N VAL A 14 -1.73 15.92 -11.13
CA VAL A 14 -0.50 15.34 -11.65
C VAL A 14 -0.56 13.85 -11.34
N ASP A 15 -0.50 13.03 -12.38
CA ASP A 15 -0.60 11.57 -12.31
C ASP A 15 0.62 10.94 -12.97
N THR A 16 1.15 9.90 -12.35
CA THR A 16 2.22 9.10 -12.91
C THR A 16 1.91 7.63 -12.78
N LEU A 17 2.26 6.87 -13.82
CA LEU A 17 1.96 5.45 -13.90
C LEU A 17 3.13 4.69 -14.53
N GLN A 18 3.54 3.59 -13.90
CA GLN A 18 4.37 2.56 -14.51
C GLN A 18 3.69 1.19 -14.37
N ILE A 19 3.77 0.40 -15.43
CA ILE A 19 3.19 -0.94 -15.49
C ILE A 19 4.32 -1.96 -15.44
N SER A 20 4.23 -2.87 -14.47
CA SER A 20 5.19 -3.94 -14.26
C SER A 20 4.48 -5.30 -14.42
N PRO A 21 5.09 -6.31 -15.07
CA PRO A 21 4.47 -7.60 -15.31
C PRO A 21 3.99 -8.27 -14.03
N LEU A 22 2.75 -8.76 -14.02
CA LEU A 22 2.15 -9.50 -12.90
C LEU A 22 2.17 -8.75 -11.55
N GLN A 23 2.27 -7.41 -11.61
CA GLN A 23 2.25 -6.55 -10.45
C GLN A 23 1.16 -5.48 -10.62
N ARG A 24 0.71 -4.93 -9.49
CA ARG A 24 -0.15 -3.75 -9.53
C ARG A 24 0.65 -2.58 -10.10
N PRO A 25 0.02 -1.67 -10.86
CA PRO A 25 0.72 -0.50 -11.39
C PRO A 25 1.34 0.33 -10.26
N ILE A 26 2.56 0.81 -10.49
CA ILE A 26 3.21 1.79 -9.63
C ILE A 26 2.59 3.14 -9.99
N LYS A 27 1.70 3.61 -9.12
CA LYS A 27 0.94 4.84 -9.33
C LYS A 27 1.30 5.87 -8.28
N TRP A 28 1.51 7.11 -8.72
CA TRP A 28 1.57 8.28 -7.83
C TRP A 28 0.70 9.40 -8.40
N GLU A 29 -0.14 9.97 -7.55
CA GLU A 29 -1.07 11.03 -7.92
C GLU A 29 -1.03 12.17 -6.91
N ARG A 30 -1.17 13.41 -7.41
CA ARG A 30 -1.21 14.59 -6.57
C ARG A 30 -2.10 15.67 -7.16
N VAL A 31 -3.00 16.17 -6.31
CA VAL A 31 -3.71 17.42 -6.56
C VAL A 31 -2.89 18.57 -5.96
N ALA A 32 -2.59 19.59 -6.77
CA ALA A 32 -1.83 20.76 -6.34
C ALA A 32 -2.46 22.07 -6.87
N THR A 33 -2.63 23.04 -5.99
CA THR A 33 -3.07 24.40 -6.35
C THR A 33 -1.86 25.28 -6.63
N PHE A 34 -1.89 26.07 -7.70
CA PHE A 34 -0.83 27.00 -8.09
C PHE A 34 -1.41 28.40 -8.25
N SER A 35 -0.71 29.41 -7.72
CA SER A 35 -0.80 30.80 -8.15
C SER A 35 0.10 31.04 -9.37
N SER A 36 -0.03 32.17 -10.04
CA SER A 36 0.77 32.51 -11.22
C SER A 36 1.60 33.78 -10.97
N PRO A 37 2.94 33.75 -11.17
CA PRO A 37 3.77 32.58 -11.45
C PRO A 37 4.09 31.79 -10.16
N THR A 38 4.13 30.45 -10.23
CA THR A 38 4.61 29.62 -9.11
C THR A 38 5.20 28.32 -9.62
N ALA A 39 6.24 27.82 -8.94
CA ALA A 39 6.86 26.54 -9.20
C ALA A 39 6.69 25.60 -8.01
N LYS A 40 6.46 24.31 -8.29
CA LYS A 40 6.42 23.23 -7.30
C LYS A 40 7.17 22.01 -7.83
N ASN A 41 7.83 21.34 -6.90
CA ASN A 41 8.57 20.11 -7.13
C ASN A 41 7.81 18.94 -6.52
N PHE A 42 7.86 17.81 -7.22
CA PHE A 42 7.25 16.56 -6.79
C PHE A 42 8.28 15.46 -6.92
N THR A 43 8.24 14.51 -5.99
CA THR A 43 9.14 13.36 -5.98
C THR A 43 8.32 12.11 -5.73
N PHE A 44 8.57 11.09 -6.54
CA PHE A 44 7.86 9.82 -6.51
C PHE A 44 8.81 8.70 -6.94
N ALA A 45 8.51 7.47 -6.52
CA ALA A 45 9.32 6.31 -6.85
C ALA A 45 9.12 5.90 -8.31
N VAL A 46 10.19 5.43 -8.96
CA VAL A 46 10.17 4.90 -10.32
C VAL A 46 10.97 3.61 -10.42
N GLU A 47 10.57 2.71 -11.30
CA GLU A 47 11.31 1.49 -11.68
C GLU A 47 12.10 1.74 -12.98
N GLY A 48 13.39 1.41 -12.96
CA GLY A 48 14.27 1.53 -14.12
C GLY A 48 13.93 0.52 -15.22
N GLY A 49 14.22 0.85 -16.48
CA GLY A 49 13.98 -0.04 -17.61
C GLY A 49 12.51 -0.18 -18.02
N ARG A 50 11.62 0.66 -17.48
CA ARG A 50 10.19 0.70 -17.85
C ARG A 50 9.78 2.10 -18.30
N THR A 51 8.81 2.16 -19.20
CA THR A 51 8.16 3.41 -19.59
C THR A 51 7.34 3.97 -18.42
N MET A 52 7.41 5.28 -18.25
CA MET A 52 6.59 6.04 -17.30
C MET A 52 5.67 6.98 -18.05
N GLU A 53 4.39 6.96 -17.69
CA GLU A 53 3.41 7.96 -18.11
C GLU A 53 3.40 9.11 -17.09
N LEU A 54 3.37 10.35 -17.58
CA LEU A 54 3.13 11.56 -16.79
C LEU A 54 1.96 12.32 -17.41
N ALA A 55 0.85 12.41 -16.69
CA ALA A 55 -0.31 13.20 -17.07
C ALA A 55 -0.45 14.43 -16.17
N ILE A 56 -0.56 15.60 -16.79
CA ILE A 56 -0.82 16.87 -16.09
C ILE A 56 -2.11 17.45 -16.65
N ALA A 57 -3.10 17.62 -15.79
CA ALA A 57 -4.39 18.16 -16.17
C ALA A 57 -4.78 19.32 -15.24
N GLN A 58 -5.33 20.40 -15.81
CA GLN A 58 -5.99 21.43 -15.01
C GLN A 58 -7.37 20.92 -14.58
N PHE A 59 -7.73 21.16 -13.32
CA PHE A 59 -9.06 20.82 -12.82
C PHE A 59 -10.12 21.72 -13.46
N TRP A 60 -11.19 21.13 -13.99
CA TRP A 60 -12.16 21.81 -14.86
C TRP A 60 -12.79 23.07 -14.24
N SER A 61 -13.04 23.08 -12.92
CA SER A 61 -13.65 24.23 -12.24
C SER A 61 -12.64 25.29 -11.81
N SER A 62 -11.35 25.06 -12.03
CA SER A 62 -10.30 26.06 -11.74
C SER A 62 -10.22 27.08 -12.86
N GLY A 63 -10.29 28.36 -12.51
CA GLY A 63 -10.21 29.47 -13.47
C GLY A 63 -11.54 29.84 -14.12
N ILE A 64 -12.68 29.45 -13.54
CA ILE A 64 -14.00 29.97 -13.97
C ILE A 64 -13.98 31.50 -13.83
N GLY A 65 -14.22 32.21 -14.95
CA GLY A 65 -14.18 33.67 -15.02
C GLY A 65 -12.79 34.27 -15.33
N SER A 66 -11.77 33.43 -15.52
CA SER A 66 -10.43 33.84 -15.92
C SER A 66 -10.17 33.49 -17.38
N HIS A 67 -9.92 34.50 -18.22
CA HIS A 67 -9.63 34.32 -19.64
C HIS A 67 -8.14 34.11 -19.95
N GLY A 68 -7.29 34.09 -18.91
CA GLY A 68 -5.85 33.88 -19.07
C GLY A 68 -5.51 32.47 -19.55
N ALA A 69 -4.60 32.36 -20.52
CA ALA A 69 -4.08 31.08 -20.98
C ALA A 69 -3.21 30.44 -19.87
N THR A 70 -3.45 29.16 -19.56
CA THR A 70 -2.54 28.42 -18.67
C THR A 70 -1.31 27.99 -19.44
N ASN A 71 -0.15 28.42 -18.97
CA ASN A 71 1.14 27.89 -19.41
C ASN A 71 1.71 26.98 -18.32
N VAL A 72 2.17 25.79 -18.71
CA VAL A 72 2.83 24.83 -17.82
C VAL A 72 4.18 24.47 -18.41
N ASP A 73 5.23 24.81 -17.69
CA ASP A 73 6.59 24.34 -17.96
C ASP A 73 6.96 23.27 -16.94
N PHE A 74 7.61 22.19 -17.36
CA PHE A 74 8.11 21.18 -16.43
C PHE A 74 9.43 20.58 -16.90
N GLU A 75 10.14 20.04 -15.92
CA GLU A 75 11.41 19.33 -16.08
C GLU A 75 11.29 18.04 -15.26
N ILE A 76 11.82 16.95 -15.81
CA ILE A 76 11.88 15.65 -15.15
C ILE A 76 13.36 15.32 -14.97
N VAL A 77 13.75 15.05 -13.73
CA VAL A 77 15.12 14.64 -13.39
C VAL A 77 15.05 13.29 -12.70
N PHE A 78 15.78 12.31 -13.23
CA PHE A 78 15.85 10.98 -12.64
C PHE A 78 17.04 10.90 -11.69
N HIS A 79 16.74 10.58 -10.43
CA HIS A 79 17.72 10.31 -9.38
C HIS A 79 17.62 8.85 -8.98
N GLY A 80 18.75 8.22 -8.66
CA GLY A 80 18.74 6.82 -8.25
C GLY A 80 20.11 6.26 -7.92
N ILE A 81 20.14 5.45 -6.86
CA ILE A 81 21.28 4.63 -6.48
C ILE A 81 20.86 3.17 -6.64
N ASN A 82 21.47 2.48 -7.59
CA ASN A 82 21.25 1.05 -7.79
C ASN A 82 22.08 0.24 -6.79
N ILE A 83 21.50 -0.80 -6.21
CA ILE A 83 22.15 -1.67 -5.24
C ILE A 83 22.18 -3.12 -5.76
N ASN A 84 23.25 -3.84 -5.46
CA ASN A 84 23.39 -5.25 -5.87
C ASN A 84 22.45 -6.23 -5.14
N LYS A 85 21.85 -5.80 -4.02
CA LYS A 85 20.94 -6.59 -3.18
C LYS A 85 19.76 -5.74 -2.76
N GLU A 86 18.55 -6.12 -3.17
CA GLU A 86 17.31 -5.41 -2.82
C GLU A 86 16.88 -5.67 -1.38
N GLU A 87 17.16 -6.86 -0.85
CA GLU A 87 16.85 -7.24 0.53
C GLU A 87 18.12 -7.45 1.35
N VAL A 88 18.11 -6.90 2.58
CA VAL A 88 19.18 -7.06 3.56
C VAL A 88 18.64 -7.88 4.72
N VAL A 89 19.16 -9.09 4.88
CA VAL A 89 18.82 -9.99 5.99
C VAL A 89 20.01 -10.05 6.93
N LEU A 90 19.85 -9.61 8.17
CA LEU A 90 20.90 -9.68 9.17
C LEU A 90 20.66 -10.91 10.05
N ASP A 91 21.39 -11.99 9.81
CA ASP A 91 21.43 -13.15 10.68
C ASP A 91 22.64 -13.03 11.63
N GLY A 92 22.42 -13.19 12.93
CA GLY A 92 23.47 -13.08 13.95
C GLY A 92 24.55 -14.16 13.86
N SER A 93 24.31 -15.22 13.11
CA SER A 93 25.26 -16.31 12.87
C SER A 93 26.01 -16.22 11.53
N GLU A 94 25.64 -15.25 10.67
CA GLU A 94 26.24 -15.09 9.34
C GLU A 94 27.30 -13.99 9.29
N ALA A 95 28.15 -14.07 8.27
CA ALA A 95 29.17 -13.06 8.01
C ALA A 95 28.53 -11.71 7.57
N PRO A 96 29.24 -10.57 7.75
CA PRO A 96 28.75 -9.27 7.32
C PRO A 96 28.37 -9.25 5.84
N ILE A 97 27.17 -8.73 5.54
CA ILE A 97 26.68 -8.59 4.17
C ILE A 97 27.24 -7.32 3.54
N ARG A 98 28.00 -7.48 2.47
CA ARG A 98 28.44 -6.38 1.61
C ARG A 98 27.33 -5.96 0.65
N ILE A 99 27.09 -4.64 0.56
CA ILE A 99 26.16 -4.01 -0.37
C ILE A 99 26.97 -3.09 -1.27
N ASP A 100 26.89 -3.30 -2.59
CA ASP A 100 27.53 -2.44 -3.58
C ASP A 100 26.48 -1.48 -4.16
N ALA A 101 26.72 -0.18 -3.98
CA ALA A 101 25.86 0.89 -4.45
C ALA A 101 26.48 1.60 -5.66
N LYS A 102 25.68 1.89 -6.69
CA LYS A 102 26.11 2.53 -7.94
C LYS A 102 25.11 3.60 -8.36
N ALA A 103 25.56 4.84 -8.54
CA ALA A 103 24.76 5.92 -9.12
C ALA A 103 25.12 6.05 -10.61
N LEU A 104 24.27 5.50 -11.48
CA LEU A 104 24.54 5.42 -12.93
C LEU A 104 24.08 6.67 -13.70
N LEU A 105 23.15 7.44 -13.14
CA LEU A 105 22.50 8.57 -13.83
C LEU A 105 23.21 9.90 -13.55
N SER A 106 23.63 10.11 -12.31
CA SER A 106 24.16 11.37 -11.81
C SER A 106 25.00 11.13 -10.55
N SER A 107 25.79 12.13 -10.14
CA SER A 107 26.46 12.11 -8.84
C SER A 107 25.40 12.26 -7.73
N GLU A 108 25.34 11.27 -6.84
CA GLU A 108 24.35 11.22 -5.75
C GLU A 108 25.02 11.15 -4.37
N LYS A 109 24.37 11.74 -3.36
CA LYS A 109 24.83 11.63 -1.96
C LYS A 109 24.23 10.39 -1.31
N LEU A 110 25.08 9.41 -0.99
CA LEU A 110 24.67 8.20 -0.28
C LEU A 110 24.74 8.40 1.24
N ALA A 111 23.60 8.28 1.92
CA ALA A 111 23.50 8.33 3.39
C ALA A 111 22.49 7.27 3.87
N PRO A 112 22.90 5.99 3.99
CA PRO A 112 22.00 4.91 4.37
C PRO A 112 21.57 5.05 5.84
N ALA A 113 20.30 4.80 6.12
CA ALA A 113 19.75 4.75 7.46
C ALA A 113 18.88 3.48 7.60
N ALA A 114 19.04 2.75 8.70
CA ALA A 114 18.25 1.57 9.01
C ALA A 114 17.70 1.69 10.43
N VAL A 115 16.40 1.43 10.59
CA VAL A 115 15.71 1.49 11.88
C VAL A 115 14.88 0.23 12.05
N LEU A 116 15.10 -0.50 13.15
CA LEU A 116 14.30 -1.65 13.55
C LEU A 116 13.24 -1.21 14.57
N ASN A 117 12.06 -0.83 14.08
CA ASN A 117 10.96 -0.34 14.93
C ASN A 117 9.74 -1.28 14.99
N LYS A 118 9.76 -2.38 14.23
CA LYS A 118 8.64 -3.32 14.14
C LYS A 118 9.14 -4.74 14.27
N VAL A 119 8.39 -5.55 15.00
CA VAL A 119 8.60 -7.00 15.10
C VAL A 119 7.47 -7.71 14.35
N ARG A 120 7.82 -8.73 13.55
CA ARG A 120 6.85 -9.61 12.91
C ARG A 120 6.91 -10.96 13.59
N ILE A 121 5.79 -11.39 14.17
CA ILE A 121 5.69 -12.66 14.89
C ILE A 121 4.80 -13.61 14.08
N PRO A 122 5.30 -14.77 13.62
CA PRO A 122 4.47 -15.74 12.93
C PRO A 122 3.55 -16.45 13.93
N TYR A 123 2.24 -16.44 13.64
CA TYR A 123 1.25 -17.19 14.40
C TYR A 123 0.70 -18.36 13.59
N ARG A 124 0.61 -19.53 14.22
CA ARG A 124 -0.11 -20.68 13.66
C ARG A 124 -1.54 -20.71 14.19
N PRO A 125 -2.52 -21.14 13.38
CA PRO A 125 -3.90 -21.27 13.86
C PRO A 125 -3.95 -22.35 14.94
N ILE A 126 -4.66 -22.07 16.03
CA ILE A 126 -4.96 -23.06 17.09
C ILE A 126 -6.12 -23.99 16.68
N GLU A 127 -6.91 -23.56 15.69
CA GLU A 127 -8.05 -24.32 15.18
C GLU A 127 -8.28 -23.94 13.71
N ALA A 128 -8.58 -24.95 12.89
CA ALA A 128 -9.01 -24.81 11.50
C ALA A 128 -10.30 -25.60 11.30
N LYS A 129 -11.40 -24.89 10.99
CA LYS A 129 -12.73 -25.49 10.79
C LYS A 129 -13.21 -25.23 9.37
N LEU A 130 -13.34 -26.30 8.59
CA LEU A 130 -13.99 -26.27 7.29
C LEU A 130 -15.46 -26.67 7.46
N ARG A 131 -16.38 -25.84 6.98
CA ARG A 131 -17.82 -26.13 7.06
C ARG A 131 -18.54 -25.68 5.80
N ALA A 132 -19.60 -26.40 5.42
CA ALA A 132 -20.56 -25.90 4.46
C ALA A 132 -21.30 -24.69 5.06
N LEU A 133 -21.44 -23.62 4.28
CA LEU A 133 -22.30 -22.52 4.68
C LEU A 133 -23.77 -23.00 4.64
N PRO A 134 -24.58 -22.71 5.67
CA PRO A 134 -25.87 -23.37 5.83
C PRO A 134 -26.99 -22.75 4.98
N THR A 135 -26.81 -21.53 4.48
CA THR A 135 -27.86 -20.76 3.83
C THR A 135 -28.08 -21.20 2.39
N ASP A 136 -29.33 -21.24 1.91
CA ASP A 136 -29.63 -21.43 0.49
C ASP A 136 -29.04 -20.33 -0.40
N ARG A 137 -28.75 -19.15 0.18
CA ARG A 137 -27.99 -18.07 -0.46
C ARG A 137 -26.58 -18.50 -0.86
N ASP A 138 -25.94 -19.37 -0.07
CA ASP A 138 -24.53 -19.74 -0.22
C ASP A 138 -24.35 -20.93 -1.17
N LYS A 139 -25.21 -21.04 -2.18
CA LYS A 139 -25.17 -22.07 -3.23
C LYS A 139 -24.95 -21.40 -4.57
N LEU A 140 -24.01 -21.94 -5.34
CA LEU A 140 -23.82 -21.52 -6.72
C LEU A 140 -25.01 -21.97 -7.57
N PRO A 141 -25.30 -21.31 -8.72
CA PRO A 141 -26.37 -21.72 -9.62
C PRO A 141 -26.27 -23.18 -10.12
N SER A 142 -25.07 -23.76 -10.08
CA SER A 142 -24.83 -25.18 -10.38
C SER A 142 -25.26 -26.16 -9.27
N GLY A 143 -25.78 -25.67 -8.14
CA GLY A 143 -26.12 -26.46 -6.96
C GLY A 143 -24.93 -26.76 -6.03
N LYS A 144 -23.71 -26.32 -6.38
CA LYS A 144 -22.52 -26.49 -5.53
C LYS A 144 -22.62 -25.61 -4.29
N GLN A 145 -22.44 -26.21 -3.12
CA GLN A 145 -22.45 -25.52 -1.82
C GLN A 145 -21.12 -24.79 -1.59
N ILE A 146 -21.18 -23.53 -1.17
CA ILE A 146 -20.00 -22.77 -0.76
C ILE A 146 -19.54 -23.28 0.61
N LEU A 147 -18.23 -23.53 0.72
CA LEU A 147 -17.56 -23.92 1.96
C LEU A 147 -16.82 -22.73 2.54
N ALA A 148 -16.72 -22.67 3.87
CA ALA A 148 -15.96 -21.66 4.58
C ALA A 148 -14.88 -22.31 5.46
N LEU A 149 -13.64 -21.82 5.34
CA LEU A 149 -12.54 -22.17 6.22
C LEU A 149 -12.37 -21.09 7.28
N THR A 150 -12.64 -21.43 8.55
CA THR A 150 -12.40 -20.54 9.69
C THR A 150 -11.10 -20.93 10.38
N LEU A 151 -10.12 -20.03 10.38
CA LEU A 151 -8.85 -20.17 11.07
C LEU A 151 -8.87 -19.31 12.34
N THR A 152 -8.70 -19.93 13.51
CA THR A 152 -8.69 -19.23 14.79
C THR A 152 -7.27 -19.11 15.32
N TYR A 153 -6.88 -17.91 15.73
CA TYR A 153 -5.57 -17.58 16.29
C TYR A 153 -5.74 -16.97 17.68
N LYS A 154 -4.81 -17.26 18.57
CA LYS A 154 -4.76 -16.72 19.93
C LYS A 154 -3.39 -16.12 20.18
N PHE A 155 -3.38 -14.87 20.63
CA PHE A 155 -2.16 -14.12 20.90
C PHE A 155 -2.37 -13.25 22.14
N LYS A 156 -1.27 -12.85 22.75
CA LYS A 156 -1.25 -11.96 23.91
C LYS A 156 -0.55 -10.68 23.52
N LEU A 157 -1.05 -9.57 24.04
CA LEU A 157 -0.58 -8.25 23.69
C LEU A 157 -0.36 -7.43 24.94
N GLU A 158 0.69 -6.63 24.88
CA GLU A 158 0.97 -5.61 25.87
C GLU A 158 0.10 -4.38 25.59
N ASP A 159 -0.15 -3.60 26.64
CA ASP A 159 -0.99 -2.41 26.54
C ASP A 159 -0.36 -1.37 25.61
N GLY A 160 -1.16 -0.85 24.66
CA GLY A 160 -0.72 0.16 23.70
C GLY A 160 0.03 -0.38 22.48
N ALA A 161 0.10 -1.70 22.30
CA ALA A 161 0.73 -2.28 21.10
C ALA A 161 -0.09 -2.03 19.82
N GLU A 162 0.56 -1.51 18.78
CA GLU A 162 0.00 -1.41 17.42
C GLU A 162 0.26 -2.72 16.65
N ILE A 163 -0.79 -3.30 16.05
CA ILE A 163 -0.72 -4.53 15.27
C ILE A 163 -1.32 -4.32 13.90
N LYS A 164 -0.61 -4.86 12.92
CA LYS A 164 -1.11 -5.04 11.57
C LYS A 164 -1.12 -6.52 11.23
N PRO A 165 -2.28 -7.21 11.32
CA PRO A 165 -2.38 -8.59 10.89
C PRO A 165 -2.03 -8.70 9.40
N GLN A 166 -1.13 -9.62 9.07
CA GLN A 166 -0.74 -9.89 7.70
C GLN A 166 -0.94 -11.37 7.42
N ILE A 167 -1.79 -11.67 6.44
CA ILE A 167 -2.01 -13.01 5.90
C ILE A 167 -1.35 -13.04 4.51
N PRO A 168 -0.11 -13.54 4.38
CA PRO A 168 0.68 -13.37 3.15
C PRO A 168 -0.01 -13.83 1.87
N LEU A 169 -0.86 -14.85 1.94
CA LEU A 169 -1.57 -15.40 0.78
C LEU A 169 -2.73 -14.52 0.28
N LEU A 170 -3.29 -13.70 1.17
CA LEU A 170 -4.56 -12.99 1.00
C LEU A 170 -4.36 -11.47 0.84
N ASN A 171 -3.43 -10.88 1.60
CA ASN A 171 -3.18 -9.45 1.57
C ASN A 171 -2.81 -8.96 0.15
N ASN A 172 -3.29 -7.77 -0.21
CA ASN A 172 -3.12 -7.15 -1.53
C ASN A 172 -3.71 -7.94 -2.72
N ARG A 173 -4.62 -8.90 -2.49
CA ARG A 173 -5.30 -9.66 -3.56
C ARG A 173 -6.80 -9.73 -3.30
N ILE A 174 -7.57 -8.91 -4.00
CA ILE A 174 -9.04 -8.88 -3.88
C ILE A 174 -9.67 -9.79 -4.93
N TYR A 175 -9.34 -9.57 -6.21
CA TYR A 175 -9.89 -10.35 -7.32
C TYR A 175 -8.91 -11.42 -7.83
N ASP A 176 -7.61 -11.21 -7.65
CA ASP A 176 -6.54 -12.13 -8.10
C ASP A 176 -6.23 -13.21 -7.06
N THR A 177 -7.27 -13.75 -6.44
CA THR A 177 -7.17 -14.78 -5.39
C THR A 177 -8.04 -15.97 -5.73
N LYS A 178 -7.67 -17.14 -5.22
CA LYS A 178 -8.45 -18.38 -5.38
C LYS A 178 -9.65 -18.45 -4.43
N PHE A 179 -9.74 -17.53 -3.48
CA PHE A 179 -10.78 -17.50 -2.45
C PHE A 179 -11.83 -16.45 -2.81
N GLU A 180 -13.10 -16.79 -2.66
CA GLU A 180 -14.21 -15.88 -2.97
C GLU A 180 -14.39 -14.79 -1.91
N SER A 181 -13.98 -15.07 -0.66
CA SER A 181 -14.12 -14.15 0.46
C SER A 181 -12.87 -14.14 1.30
N GLN A 182 -12.52 -12.96 1.82
CA GLN A 182 -11.40 -12.80 2.73
C GLN A 182 -11.79 -11.76 3.77
N PHE A 183 -11.88 -12.14 5.03
CA PHE A 183 -12.05 -11.19 6.11
C PHE A 183 -11.44 -11.75 7.37
N TYR A 184 -11.11 -10.85 8.29
CA TYR A 184 -10.75 -11.26 9.63
C TYR A 184 -11.47 -10.41 10.65
N MET A 185 -11.57 -10.97 11.85
CA MET A 185 -12.26 -10.36 12.97
C MET A 185 -11.37 -10.48 14.21
N ILE A 186 -11.17 -9.36 14.88
CA ILE A 186 -10.46 -9.31 16.16
C ILE A 186 -11.49 -9.10 17.25
N SER A 187 -11.46 -9.98 18.25
CA SER A 187 -12.33 -9.90 19.43
C SER A 187 -11.50 -9.93 20.70
N ASP A 188 -11.90 -9.22 21.74
CA ASP A 188 -11.24 -9.28 23.04
C ASP A 188 -11.52 -10.61 23.79
N ALA A 189 -11.02 -10.73 25.02
CA ALA A 189 -11.28 -11.86 25.91
C ALA A 189 -12.79 -12.05 26.22
N ASN A 190 -13.57 -10.97 26.20
CA ASN A 190 -15.01 -10.96 26.43
C ASN A 190 -15.83 -11.26 25.16
N LYS A 191 -15.16 -11.59 24.04
CA LYS A 191 -15.75 -11.78 22.70
C LYS A 191 -16.40 -10.51 22.14
N ALA A 192 -16.13 -9.34 22.72
CA ALA A 192 -16.51 -8.08 22.12
C ALA A 192 -15.68 -7.86 20.85
N LEU A 193 -16.36 -7.52 19.76
CA LEU A 193 -15.72 -7.27 18.48
C LEU A 193 -15.12 -5.88 18.48
N ASP A 194 -13.92 -5.74 17.93
CA ASP A 194 -13.37 -4.41 17.68
C ASP A 194 -13.86 -3.90 16.31
N PRO A 195 -14.70 -2.84 16.27
CA PRO A 195 -15.25 -2.31 15.04
C PRO A 195 -14.20 -1.66 14.13
N LYS A 196 -13.02 -1.26 14.65
CA LYS A 196 -11.94 -0.69 13.83
C LYS A 196 -11.08 -1.76 13.17
N ALA A 197 -11.01 -2.97 13.73
CA ALA A 197 -10.15 -4.04 13.23
C ALA A 197 -10.80 -4.93 12.17
N SER A 198 -12.10 -4.76 11.90
CA SER A 198 -12.91 -5.75 11.19
C SER A 198 -13.15 -5.37 9.73
N PHE A 199 -12.11 -5.24 8.89
CA PHE A 199 -12.27 -4.94 7.46
C PHE A 199 -11.15 -5.54 6.59
N LEU A 200 -11.45 -5.68 5.29
CA LEU A 200 -10.61 -6.23 4.20
C LEU A 200 -9.12 -5.87 4.34
N ALA A 201 -8.31 -6.88 4.70
CA ALA A 201 -6.86 -7.08 4.52
C ALA A 201 -5.84 -5.91 4.69
N ASN A 202 -6.22 -4.68 5.05
CA ASN A 202 -5.31 -3.53 5.02
C ASN A 202 -5.38 -2.58 6.23
N PHE A 203 -6.04 -2.96 7.32
CA PHE A 203 -6.22 -2.06 8.46
C PHE A 203 -5.09 -2.19 9.51
N ILE A 204 -4.74 -1.05 10.11
CA ILE A 204 -3.82 -0.92 11.24
C ILE A 204 -4.68 -0.86 12.51
N TRP A 205 -4.34 -1.66 13.52
CA TRP A 205 -5.08 -1.73 14.78
C TRP A 205 -4.19 -1.36 15.97
N GLU A 206 -4.74 -0.66 16.96
CA GLU A 206 -4.08 -0.40 18.24
C GLU A 206 -4.80 -1.18 19.35
N SER A 207 -4.04 -1.94 20.14
CA SER A 207 -4.58 -2.81 21.19
C SER A 207 -4.90 -2.11 22.50
N LYS A 208 -5.99 -2.56 23.13
CA LYS A 208 -6.10 -2.64 24.60
C LYS A 208 -6.37 -4.09 25.01
N ALA A 209 -5.30 -4.83 25.32
CA ALA A 209 -5.22 -6.17 25.91
C ALA A 209 -5.93 -7.37 25.21
N LEU A 210 -5.43 -8.58 25.53
CA LEU A 210 -5.87 -9.94 25.14
C LEU A 210 -6.96 -10.08 24.07
N SER A 211 -6.57 -10.50 22.86
CA SER A 211 -7.48 -10.65 21.73
C SER A 211 -7.36 -11.99 20.99
N LYS A 212 -8.47 -12.41 20.36
CA LYS A 212 -8.63 -13.54 19.46
C LYS A 212 -8.82 -13.01 18.05
N PHE A 213 -8.18 -13.64 17.09
CA PHE A 213 -8.29 -13.30 15.67
C PHE A 213 -8.89 -14.50 14.93
N LYS A 214 -9.93 -14.26 14.13
CA LYS A 214 -10.48 -15.25 13.20
C LYS A 214 -10.28 -14.75 11.79
N ALA A 215 -9.60 -15.54 10.96
CA ALA A 215 -9.58 -15.32 9.51
C ALA A 215 -10.57 -16.28 8.83
N PHE A 216 -11.23 -15.76 7.82
CA PHE A 216 -12.14 -16.48 6.95
C PHE A 216 -11.58 -16.42 5.53
N ALA A 217 -11.44 -17.58 4.92
CA ALA A 217 -11.02 -17.78 3.54
C ALA A 217 -12.01 -18.74 2.85
#